data_AF-A0A6B3DR43-F1
#
_entry.id   AF-A0A6B3DR43-F1
#
_cell.length_a   1.000
_cell.length_b   1.000
_cell.length_c   1.000
_cell.angle_alpha   90.00
_cell.angle_beta   90.00
_cell.angle_gamma   90.00
#
_symmetry.space_group_name_H-M   'P 1'
#
loop_
_entity.id
_entity.type
_entity.pdbx_description
1 polymer ?
#
loop_
_entity_poly.entity_id
_entity_poly.type
_entity_poly.pdbx_seq_one_letter_code
_entity_poly.pdbx_strand_id
1 'polypeptide(L)'
;MAGGPTAAAAPAEARTADWDAIAACESGGDWKANTGNGYFGGLQFRQSSWIAAGGLKYAPRADLATREEQIIVAKRLAVLQGMSAWGCA
;
A
#
# COMPACT_ATOMS: atom_id res chain seq x y z
N MET A 1 18.17 3.46 24.38
CA MET A 1 17.46 4.46 23.55
C MET A 1 16.60 3.66 22.57
N ALA A 2 15.29 3.87 22.54
CA ALA A 2 14.32 3.04 21.82
C ALA A 2 13.71 3.80 20.63
N GLY A 3 13.47 3.07 19.53
CA GLY A 3 12.73 3.49 18.32
C GLY A 3 13.65 3.96 17.19
N GLY A 4 13.65 3.39 16.00
CA GLY A 4 13.01 2.22 15.37
C GLY A 4 13.80 2.01 14.05
N PRO A 5 13.77 0.82 13.43
CA PRO A 5 14.63 0.58 12.27
C PRO A 5 14.21 1.48 11.12
N THR A 6 15.11 2.36 10.69
CA THR A 6 15.07 3.02 9.39
C THR A 6 15.29 1.95 8.31
N ALA A 7 14.23 1.26 7.91
CA ALA A 7 14.25 0.42 6.72
C ALA A 7 13.88 1.30 5.51
N ALA A 8 14.88 1.96 4.94
CA ALA A 8 14.80 2.42 3.57
C ALA A 8 14.92 1.17 2.67
N ALA A 9 13.82 0.43 2.52
CA ALA A 9 13.74 -0.71 1.62
C ALA A 9 13.85 -0.21 0.17
N ALA A 10 14.83 -0.74 -0.54
CA ALA A 10 15.29 -0.31 -1.85
C ALA A 10 14.25 -0.60 -2.95
N PRO A 11 14.31 0.06 -4.12
CA PRO A 11 13.36 -0.14 -5.23
C PRO A 11 13.31 -1.58 -5.79
N ALA A 12 14.26 -2.44 -5.42
CA ALA A 12 14.24 -3.87 -5.77
C ALA A 12 13.20 -4.65 -4.94
N GLU A 13 13.05 -4.34 -3.65
CA GLU A 13 12.10 -5.02 -2.76
C GLU A 13 10.65 -4.75 -3.20
N ALA A 14 10.35 -3.57 -3.74
CA ALA A 14 9.04 -3.24 -4.31
C ALA A 14 8.51 -4.23 -5.36
N ARG A 15 9.40 -4.84 -6.15
CA ARG A 15 9.04 -5.73 -7.25
C ARG A 15 8.89 -7.18 -6.81
N THR A 16 9.59 -7.57 -5.75
CA THR A 16 9.54 -8.90 -5.13
C THR A 16 8.71 -8.95 -3.86
N ALA A 17 8.22 -7.81 -3.36
CA ALA A 17 7.47 -7.73 -2.13
C ALA A 17 6.17 -8.51 -2.21
N ASP A 18 5.95 -9.33 -1.18
CA ASP A 18 4.69 -10.01 -0.94
C ASP A 18 3.66 -9.00 -0.42
N TRP A 19 3.00 -8.32 -1.36
CA TRP A 19 1.92 -7.37 -1.08
C TRP A 19 0.79 -7.99 -0.24
N ASP A 20 0.60 -9.30 -0.33
CA ASP A 20 -0.37 -10.01 0.52
C ASP A 20 0.08 -10.08 1.97
N ALA A 21 1.36 -10.37 2.23
CA ALA A 21 1.92 -10.37 3.56
C ALA A 21 1.94 -8.96 4.16
N ILE A 22 2.23 -7.94 3.34
CA ILE A 22 2.15 -6.54 3.74
C ILE A 22 0.71 -6.18 4.12
N ALA A 23 -0.27 -6.52 3.28
CA ALA A 23 -1.67 -6.25 3.59
C ALA A 23 -2.16 -7.02 4.84
N ALA A 24 -1.64 -8.22 5.06
CA ALA A 24 -1.87 -9.01 6.27
C ALA A 24 -1.33 -8.31 7.52
N CYS A 25 -0.14 -7.72 7.44
CA CYS A 25 0.47 -6.98 8.55
C CYS A 25 -0.21 -5.61 8.79
N GLU A 26 -0.54 -4.88 7.72
CA GLU A 26 -1.06 -3.51 7.79
C GLU A 26 -2.56 -3.46 8.13
N SER A 27 -3.37 -4.31 7.49
CA SER A 27 -4.84 -4.30 7.64
C SER A 27 -5.40 -5.64 8.14
N GLY A 28 -4.56 -6.58 8.57
CA GLY A 28 -5.02 -7.93 8.93
C GLY A 28 -5.45 -8.79 7.74
N GLY A 29 -5.15 -8.35 6.50
CA GLY A 29 -5.51 -9.04 5.26
C GLY A 29 -6.85 -8.58 4.68
N ASP A 30 -7.48 -7.56 5.28
CA ASP A 30 -8.74 -7.02 4.81
C ASP A 30 -8.55 -6.01 3.67
N TRP A 31 -8.69 -6.48 2.44
CA TRP A 31 -8.56 -5.65 1.24
C TRP A 31 -9.66 -4.60 1.09
N LYS A 32 -10.74 -4.69 1.86
CA LYS A 32 -11.83 -3.70 1.88
C LYS A 32 -11.86 -2.90 3.19
N ALA A 33 -10.75 -2.90 3.93
CA ALA A 33 -10.62 -2.11 5.14
C ALA A 33 -10.96 -0.64 4.86
N ASN A 34 -12.01 -0.16 5.53
CA ASN A 34 -12.42 1.23 5.54
C ASN A 34 -12.86 1.56 6.96
N THR A 35 -11.89 1.68 7.86
CA THR A 35 -12.09 1.95 9.29
C THR A 35 -12.35 3.42 9.59
N GLY A 36 -12.36 4.30 8.57
CA GLY A 36 -12.56 5.74 8.75
C GLY A 36 -11.33 6.48 9.30
N ASN A 37 -10.17 5.84 9.32
CA ASN A 37 -8.89 6.44 9.73
C ASN A 37 -8.22 7.29 8.63
N GLY A 38 -8.85 7.41 7.45
CA GLY A 38 -8.31 8.12 6.28
C GLY A 38 -7.43 7.27 5.36
N TYR A 39 -7.29 5.98 5.66
CA TYR A 39 -6.63 4.98 4.83
C TYR A 39 -7.66 3.97 4.32
N PHE A 40 -7.38 3.41 3.15
CA PHE A 40 -8.32 2.57 2.44
C PHE A 40 -7.64 1.31 1.90
N GLY A 41 -8.37 0.19 1.98
CA GLY A 41 -7.96 -1.10 1.46
C GLY A 41 -6.89 -1.79 2.28
N GLY A 42 -6.45 -2.97 1.80
CA GLY A 42 -5.58 -3.87 2.56
C GLY A 42 -4.18 -3.31 2.79
N LEU A 43 -3.72 -2.45 1.87
CA LEU A 43 -2.41 -1.82 1.91
C LEU A 43 -2.43 -0.44 2.56
N GLN A 44 -3.50 -0.08 3.28
CA GLN A 44 -3.69 1.23 3.89
C GLN A 44 -3.27 2.39 2.95
N PHE A 45 -3.90 2.47 1.79
CA PHE A 45 -3.63 3.59 0.89
C PHE A 45 -4.25 4.87 1.42
N ARG A 46 -3.46 5.94 1.47
CA ARG A 46 -4.03 7.30 1.51
C ARG A 46 -4.67 7.64 0.17
N GLN A 47 -5.75 8.41 0.21
CA GLN A 47 -6.43 8.89 -0.99
C GLN A 47 -5.48 9.65 -1.94
N SER A 48 -4.60 10.50 -1.41
CA SER A 48 -3.62 11.24 -2.22
C SER A 48 -2.64 10.31 -2.95
N SER A 49 -2.12 9.29 -2.26
CA SER A 49 -1.19 8.32 -2.84
C SER A 49 -1.87 7.43 -3.87
N TRP A 50 -3.12 7.02 -3.63
CA TRP A 50 -3.94 6.28 -4.60
C TRP A 50 -4.11 7.06 -5.90
N ILE A 51 -4.41 8.36 -5.79
CA ILE A 51 -4.54 9.25 -6.95
C ILE A 51 -3.20 9.40 -7.66
N ALA A 52 -2.11 9.66 -6.93
CA ALA A 52 -0.77 9.85 -7.49
C ALA A 52 -0.27 8.61 -8.25
N ALA A 53 -0.62 7.41 -7.80
CA ALA A 53 -0.27 6.15 -8.46
C ALA A 53 -1.21 5.76 -9.62
N GLY A 54 -2.23 6.58 -9.90
CA GLY A 54 -3.19 6.35 -10.99
C GLY A 54 -4.26 5.32 -10.66
N GLY A 55 -4.54 5.09 -9.38
CA GLY A 55 -5.56 4.15 -8.92
C GLY A 55 -7.00 4.55 -9.30
N LEU A 56 -7.23 5.83 -9.58
CA LEU A 56 -8.51 6.35 -10.09
C LEU A 56 -8.99 5.67 -11.38
N LYS A 57 -8.09 5.02 -12.14
CA LYS A 57 -8.46 4.21 -13.31
C LYS A 57 -9.29 2.98 -12.93
N TYR A 58 -9.06 2.42 -11.75
CA TYR A 58 -9.69 1.20 -11.27
C TYR A 58 -10.87 1.53 -10.38
N ALA A 59 -10.64 2.35 -9.37
CA ALA A 59 -11.67 2.76 -8.43
C ALA A 59 -11.37 4.16 -7.87
N PRO A 60 -12.39 4.90 -7.41
CA PRO A 60 -12.16 6.20 -6.78
C PRO A 60 -11.38 6.09 -5.46
N ARG A 61 -11.38 4.92 -4.80
CA ARG A 61 -10.66 4.64 -3.56
C ARG A 61 -10.11 3.21 -3.56
N ALA A 62 -9.07 2.94 -2.78
CA ALA A 62 -8.44 1.63 -2.74
C ALA A 62 -9.38 0.52 -2.22
N ASP A 63 -10.20 0.78 -1.19
CA ASP A 63 -11.16 -0.20 -0.62
C ASP A 63 -12.24 -0.67 -1.61
N LEU A 64 -12.52 0.16 -2.61
CA LEU A 64 -13.46 -0.13 -3.68
C LEU A 64 -12.81 -0.91 -4.83
N ALA A 65 -11.48 -0.91 -4.91
CA ALA A 65 -10.74 -1.68 -5.88
C ALA A 65 -10.55 -3.12 -5.37
N THR A 66 -10.46 -4.06 -6.31
CA THR A 66 -10.08 -5.43 -6.01
C THR A 66 -8.64 -5.51 -5.48
N ARG A 67 -8.34 -6.61 -4.80
CA ARG A 67 -7.00 -6.92 -4.31
C ARG A 67 -5.94 -6.75 -5.39
N GLU A 68 -6.14 -7.34 -6.56
CA GLU A 68 -5.17 -7.28 -7.67
C GLU A 68 -4.97 -5.84 -8.18
N GLU A 69 -6.04 -5.06 -8.27
CA GLU A 69 -5.95 -3.65 -8.65
C GLU A 69 -5.18 -2.83 -7.61
N GLN A 70 -5.41 -3.06 -6.33
CA GLN A 70 -4.63 -2.42 -5.27
C GLN A 70 -3.15 -2.77 -5.37
N ILE A 71 -2.81 -4.03 -5.62
CA ILE A 71 -1.42 -4.48 -5.81
C ILE A 71 -0.78 -3.81 -7.03
N ILE A 72 -1.51 -3.69 -8.15
CA ILE A 72 -1.01 -3.01 -9.36
C ILE A 72 -0.68 -1.54 -9.05
N VAL A 73 -1.60 -0.85 -8.36
CA VAL A 73 -1.40 0.55 -7.96
C VAL A 73 -0.28 0.67 -6.94
N ALA A 74 -0.13 -0.29 -6.03
CA ALA A 74 0.94 -0.34 -5.04
C ALA A 74 2.31 -0.48 -5.67
N LYS A 75 2.45 -1.40 -6.63
CA LYS A 75 3.66 -1.56 -7.42
C LYS A 75 4.03 -0.27 -8.16
N ARG A 76 3.05 0.42 -8.74
CA ARG A 76 3.30 1.73 -9.39
C ARG A 76 3.75 2.78 -8.40
N LEU A 77 3.03 2.90 -7.29
CA LEU A 77 3.36 3.84 -6.23
C LEU A 77 4.76 3.57 -5.68
N ALA A 78 5.11 2.31 -5.43
CA ALA A 78 6.43 1.90 -4.98
C ALA A 78 7.54 2.22 -5.97
N VAL A 79 7.28 2.13 -7.28
CA VAL A 79 8.22 2.59 -8.31
C VAL A 79 8.38 4.11 -8.30
N LEU A 80 7.33 4.86 -7.95
CA LEU A 80 7.33 6.33 -7.92
C LEU A 80 7.98 6.91 -6.65
N GLN A 81 7.65 6.38 -5.47
CA GLN A 81 8.05 6.93 -4.17
C GLN A 81 8.94 6.01 -3.32
N GLY A 82 9.13 4.75 -3.73
CA GLY A 82 9.75 3.71 -2.91
C GLY A 82 8.77 3.00 -1.97
N MET A 83 9.27 2.01 -1.22
CA MET A 83 8.48 1.23 -0.26
C MET A 83 8.23 1.95 1.07
N SER A 84 8.70 3.19 1.25
CA SER A 84 8.58 3.94 2.51
C SER A 84 7.15 4.21 2.98
N ALA A 85 6.14 3.95 2.15
CA ALA A 85 4.73 4.06 2.54
C ALA A 85 4.19 2.83 3.29
N TRP A 86 4.89 1.70 3.28
CA TRP A 86 4.49 0.47 3.96
C TRP A 86 5.56 0.11 4.98
N GLY A 87 5.22 0.17 6.27
CA GLY A 87 6.17 -0.10 7.36
C GLY A 87 6.42 -1.59 7.56
N CYS A 88 5.48 -2.43 7.12
CA CYS A 88 5.58 -3.88 7.16
C CYS A 88 6.26 -4.53 5.94
N ALA A 89 6.79 -3.74 4.99
CA ALA A 89 7.37 -4.22 3.73
C ALA A 89 8.88 -4.52 3.81
#